data_AF-A0A5D3DAC7-F1
#
_entry.id   AF-A0A5D3DAC7-F1
#
_cell.length_a   1.000
_cell.length_b   1.000
_cell.length_c   1.000
_cell.angle_alpha   90.00
_cell.angle_beta   90.00
_cell.angle_gamma   90.00
#
_symmetry.space_group_name_H-M   'P 1'
#
loop_
_entity.id
_entity.type
_entity.pdbx_description
1 polymer ?
#
loop_
_entity_poly.entity_id
_entity_poly.type
_entity_poly.pdbx_seq_one_letter_code
_entity_poly.pdbx_strand_id
1 'polypeptide(L)' 'MYKAAEPTTSVGRSPTHPPLDSYPSKESIDSAIGDVLAKPWLPLPLGLKPPSLDSVKVELQRQGIPKIPPTCAA' A
#
# COMPACT_ATOMS: atom_id res chain seq x y z
N MET A 1 25.90 -5.32 -51.65
CA MET A 1 26.05 -5.86 -50.29
C MET A 1 25.07 -5.10 -49.40
N TYR A 2 24.05 -5.75 -48.85
CA TYR A 2 23.07 -5.08 -48.00
C TYR A 2 23.70 -4.78 -46.63
N LYS A 3 23.46 -3.59 -46.07
CA LYS A 3 23.72 -3.30 -44.66
C LYS A 3 22.35 -3.21 -43.99
N ALA A 4 22.00 -4.23 -43.21
CA ALA A 4 20.82 -4.18 -42.36
C ALA A 4 21.06 -3.11 -41.28
N ALA A 5 20.14 -2.14 -41.19
CA ALA A 5 20.03 -1.26 -40.05
C ALA A 5 19.36 -2.04 -38.92
N GLU A 6 20.08 -2.18 -37.80
CA GLU A 6 19.61 -2.80 -36.57
C GLU A 6 18.36 -2.05 -36.05
N PRO A 7 17.25 -2.73 -35.80
CA PRO A 7 16.15 -2.13 -35.06
C PRO A 7 16.54 -2.05 -33.57
N THR A 8 16.80 -0.83 -33.11
CA THR A 8 16.82 -0.48 -31.68
C THR A 8 15.56 -1.02 -31.03
N THR A 9 15.73 -2.10 -30.27
CA THR A 9 14.67 -2.69 -29.48
C THR A 9 14.45 -1.75 -28.29
N SER A 10 13.38 -0.96 -28.40
CA SER A 10 12.85 -0.11 -27.35
C SER A 10 12.64 -0.96 -26.09
N VAL A 11 13.44 -0.69 -25.05
CA VAL A 11 13.20 -1.20 -23.70
C VAL A 11 11.88 -0.60 -23.21
N GLY A 12 10.81 -1.37 -23.39
CA GLY A 12 9.55 -1.14 -22.69
C GLY A 12 9.84 -1.30 -21.20
N ARG A 13 9.96 -0.18 -20.48
CA ARG A 13 10.03 -0.17 -19.03
C ARG A 13 8.68 -0.63 -18.49
N SER A 14 8.57 -1.93 -18.27
CA SER A 14 7.54 -2.50 -17.40
C SER A 14 7.62 -1.80 -16.04
N PRO A 15 6.48 -1.52 -15.37
CA PRO A 15 6.52 -1.06 -13.99
C PRO A 15 7.36 -2.06 -13.22
N THR A 16 8.45 -1.58 -12.60
CA THR A 16 9.31 -2.39 -11.76
C THR A 16 8.47 -2.82 -10.57
N HIS A 17 7.79 -3.96 -10.68
CA HIS A 17 7.23 -4.62 -9.52
C HIS A 17 8.40 -4.86 -8.57
N PRO A 18 8.30 -4.44 -7.30
CA PRO A 18 9.32 -4.80 -6.32
C PRO A 18 9.48 -6.32 -6.34
N PRO A 19 10.69 -6.85 -6.11
CA PRO A 19 10.92 -8.29 -6.10
C PRO A 19 9.84 -9.00 -5.27
N LEU A 20 9.04 -9.83 -5.93
CA LEU A 20 7.98 -10.63 -5.29
C LEU A 20 8.56 -11.64 -4.28
N ASP A 21 9.88 -11.80 -4.25
CA ASP A 21 10.63 -12.68 -3.36
C ASP A 21 10.53 -12.30 -1.87
N SER A 22 9.94 -11.14 -1.53
CA SER A 22 9.64 -10.75 -0.14
C SER A 22 8.15 -10.77 0.19
N TYR A 23 7.34 -11.52 -0.59
CA TYR A 23 5.94 -11.73 -0.22
C TYR A 23 5.88 -12.55 1.08
N PRO A 24 5.20 -12.05 2.14
CA PRO A 24 5.08 -12.80 3.39
C PRO A 24 4.38 -14.13 3.16
N SER A 25 4.67 -15.14 3.99
CA SER A 25 3.91 -16.39 3.96
C SER A 25 2.44 -16.13 4.27
N LYS A 26 1.54 -16.97 3.73
CA LYS A 26 0.10 -16.89 3.99
C LYS A 26 -0.22 -16.83 5.49
N GLU A 27 0.47 -17.64 6.29
CA GLU A 27 0.30 -17.69 7.75
C GLU A 27 0.72 -16.38 8.43
N SER A 28 1.77 -15.71 7.92
CA SER A 28 2.18 -14.39 8.38
C SER A 28 1.12 -13.33 8.07
N ILE A 29 0.51 -13.41 6.88
CA ILE A 29 -0.60 -12.53 6.47
C ILE A 29 -1.82 -12.76 7.37
N ASP A 30 -2.23 -14.02 7.55
CA ASP A 30 -3.38 -14.39 8.39
C ASP A 30 -3.20 -13.89 9.83
N SER A 31 -1.99 -14.02 10.37
CA SER A 31 -1.66 -13.54 11.72
C SER A 31 -1.71 -12.01 11.81
N ALA A 32 -1.13 -11.32 10.82
CA ALA A 32 -1.16 -9.86 10.73
C ALA A 32 -2.60 -9.32 10.64
N ILE A 33 -3.49 -10.00 9.92
CA ILE A 33 -4.92 -9.68 9.88
C ILE A 33 -5.54 -9.85 11.26
N GLY A 34 -5.27 -10.96 11.94
CA GLY A 34 -5.75 -11.22 13.30
C GLY A 34 -5.34 -10.13 14.30
N ASP A 35 -4.08 -9.69 14.26
CA ASP A 35 -3.57 -8.64 15.13
C ASP A 35 -4.26 -7.28 14.88
N VAL A 36 -4.48 -6.91 13.61
CA VAL A 36 -5.19 -5.66 13.25
C VAL A 36 -6.62 -5.68 13.77
N LEU A 37 -7.31 -6.80 13.62
CA LEU A 37 -8.69 -6.95 14.10
C LEU A 37 -8.77 -6.95 15.63
N ALA A 38 -7.78 -7.53 16.31
CA ALA A 38 -7.75 -7.57 17.77
C ALA A 38 -7.32 -6.24 18.41
N LYS A 39 -6.44 -5.47 17.76
CA LYS A 39 -5.77 -4.29 18.34
C LYS A 39 -5.59 -3.17 17.29
N PRO A 40 -6.68 -2.53 16.83
CA PRO A 40 -6.62 -1.52 15.77
C PRO A 40 -5.85 -0.24 16.14
N TRP A 41 -5.54 -0.03 17.42
CA TRP A 41 -4.76 1.12 17.92
C TRP A 41 -3.23 0.90 17.89
N LEU A 42 -2.75 -0.30 17.58
CA LEU A 42 -1.32 -0.56 17.41
C LEU A 42 -0.87 -0.19 15.98
N PRO A 43 0.43 0.07 15.77
CA PRO A 43 0.97 0.28 14.43
C PRO A 43 0.63 -0.88 13.49
N LEU A 44 0.34 -0.57 12.23
CA LEU A 44 -0.02 -1.59 11.24
C LEU A 44 1.14 -2.58 11.05
N PRO A 45 0.84 -3.90 11.03
CA PRO A 45 1.86 -4.91 10.78
C PRO A 45 2.40 -4.79 9.35
N LEU A 46 3.50 -5.49 9.08
CA LEU A 46 4.13 -5.57 7.76
C LEU A 46 4.71 -4.24 7.23
N GLY A 47 4.92 -3.25 8.12
CA GLY A 47 5.48 -1.95 7.74
C GLY A 47 4.56 -1.14 6.83
N LEU A 48 3.26 -1.44 6.85
CA LEU A 48 2.27 -0.66 6.13
C LEU A 48 2.20 0.75 6.71
N LYS A 49 2.22 1.75 5.82
CA LYS A 49 2.08 3.13 6.24
C LYS A 49 0.66 3.38 6.73
N PRO A 50 0.47 4.17 7.81
CA PRO A 50 -0.85 4.57 8.21
C PRO A 50 -1.55 5.35 7.08
N PRO A 51 -2.89 5.30 6.99
CA PRO A 51 -3.62 6.11 6.03
C PRO A 51 -3.37 7.60 6.30
N SER A 52 -3.36 8.42 5.24
CA SER A 52 -3.21 9.87 5.41
C SER A 52 -4.45 10.46 6.11
N LEU A 53 -4.23 11.45 6.96
CA LEU A 53 -5.30 12.14 7.69
C LEU A 53 -6.37 12.69 6.75
N ASP A 54 -5.96 13.32 5.65
CA ASP A 54 -6.89 13.89 4.67
C ASP A 54 -7.74 12.83 3.99
N SER A 55 -7.17 11.67 3.67
CA SER A 55 -7.92 10.54 3.10
C SER A 55 -8.96 10.02 4.09
N VAL A 56 -8.59 9.88 5.37
CA VAL A 56 -9.52 9.48 6.44
C VAL A 56 -10.65 10.50 6.59
N LYS A 57 -10.37 11.81 6.55
CA LYS A 57 -11.40 12.86 6.65
C LYS A 57 -12.39 12.82 5.49
N VAL A 58 -11.89 12.68 4.25
CA VAL A 58 -12.74 12.56 3.06
C VAL A 58 -13.64 11.33 3.16
N GLU A 59 -13.10 10.20 3.60
CA GLU A 59 -13.87 8.96 3.71
C GLU A 59 -14.95 9.04 4.81
N LEU A 60 -14.62 9.61 5.98
CA LEU A 60 -15.59 9.86 7.05
C LEU A 60 -16.73 10.78 6.58
N GLN A 61 -16.42 11.82 5.81
CA GLN A 61 -17.43 12.69 5.21
C GLN A 61 -18.34 11.91 4.24
N ARG A 62 -17.78 11.05 3.38
CA ARG A 62 -18.55 10.21 2.44
C ARG A 62 -19.50 9.25 3.15
N GLN A 63 -19.11 8.74 4.32
CA GLN A 63 -19.94 7.86 5.14
C GLN A 63 -20.97 8.62 6.00
N GLY A 64 -21.02 9.96 5.89
CA GLY A 64 -21.95 10.78 6.66
C GLY A 64 -21.59 10.84 8.15
N ILE A 65 -20.29 10.77 8.49
CA ILE A 65 -19.77 10.89 9.85
C ILE A 65 -19.20 12.31 10.05
N PRO A 66 -20.01 13.29 10.47
CA PRO A 66 -19.59 14.70 10.57
C PRO A 66 -18.84 15.04 11.86
N LYS A 67 -18.96 14.22 12.91
CA LYS A 67 -18.40 14.51 14.24
C LYS A 67 -17.05 13.83 14.41
N ILE A 68 -16.02 14.41 13.78
CA ILE A 68 -14.63 14.01 14.03
C ILE A 68 -14.15 14.77 15.27
N PRO A 69 -13.85 14.11 16.40
CA PRO A 69 -13.28 14.79 17.55
C PRO A 69 -11.93 15.43 17.18
N PRO A 70 -11.54 16.56 17.79
CA PRO A 70 -10.24 17.15 17.56
C PRO A 70 -9.16 16.11 17.82
N THR A 71 -8.24 15.98 16.87
CA THR A 71 -7.15 15.01 16.89
C THR A 71 -6.41 15.08 18.24
N CYS A 72 -6.38 13.97 19.00
CA CYS A 72 -5.44 13.84 20.11
C CYS A 72 -4.03 13.85 19.52
N ALA A 73 -3.30 14.94 19.70
CA ALA A 73 -1.86 14.93 19.54
C ALA A 73 -1.28 14.10 20.69
N ALA A 74 -0.59 13.02 20.34
CA ALA A 74 0.33 12.28 21.21
C ALA A 74 1.66 12.16 20.47
#